data_AF-A0A970VZB0-F1
#
_entry.id   AF-A0A970VZB0-F1
#
_cell.length_a   1.000
_cell.length_b   1.000
_cell.length_c   1.000
_cell.angle_alpha   90.00
_cell.angle_beta   90.00
_cell.angle_gamma   90.00
#
_symmetry.space_group_name_H-M   'P 1'
#
loop_
_entity.id
_entity.type
_entity.pdbx_description
1 polymer ?
#
loop_
_entity_poly.entity_id
_entity_poly.type
_entity_poly.pdbx_seq_one_letter_code
_entity_poly.pdbx_strand_id
1 'polypeptide(L)'
;LTPYQPGSRQQLAAAARALGRFHRTTAPLTLPGCKPWAREHRIEAMRDTLAEALADLPDSPERPDALAMLAAAEELSRAPLGSWVESLPSAIIHGDYTPANVLFRGDSVGGIFDFDWVSRQPRVIDLGEALIFFAFTRRDPIDPDDIWSLVQGWAPDLDAARAFLAAYQAEWPLTREEARALPYFMRETWLGVRIRAMRKVPTEERLRILTQDGLPPLRWLERSVELLAGLALTTATG
;
A
#
# COMPACT_ATOMS: atom_id res chain seq x y z
N LEU A 1 -18.70 -11.58 13.10
CA LEU A 1 -17.47 -10.79 12.92
C LEU A 1 -17.92 -9.42 12.42
N THR A 2 -17.21 -8.34 12.74
CA THR A 2 -17.58 -6.97 12.34
C THR A 2 -16.50 -6.36 11.44
N PRO A 3 -16.85 -5.44 10.53
CA PRO A 3 -15.86 -4.65 9.81
C PRO A 3 -14.94 -3.86 10.74
N TYR A 4 -13.78 -3.44 10.21
CA TYR A 4 -12.91 -2.48 10.88
C TYR A 4 -13.66 -1.19 11.23
N GLN A 5 -13.40 -0.65 12.41
CA GLN A 5 -13.91 0.65 12.85
C GLN A 5 -12.80 1.71 12.69
N PRO A 6 -12.92 2.62 11.69
CA PRO A 6 -11.96 3.70 11.52
C PRO A 6 -11.77 4.51 12.81
N GLY A 7 -10.52 4.77 13.16
CA GLY A 7 -10.16 5.46 14.41
C GLY A 7 -9.99 4.55 15.65
N SER A 8 -10.39 3.28 15.60
CA SER A 8 -10.15 2.34 16.71
C SER A 8 -8.66 1.98 16.81
N ARG A 9 -7.95 2.57 17.78
CA ARG A 9 -6.54 2.27 18.06
C ARG A 9 -6.31 0.80 18.44
N GLN A 10 -7.29 0.15 19.06
CA GLN A 10 -7.18 -1.25 19.47
C GLN A 10 -7.25 -2.19 18.26
N GLN A 11 -8.25 -1.98 17.38
CA GLN A 11 -8.38 -2.76 16.15
C GLN A 11 -7.21 -2.49 15.20
N LEU A 12 -6.73 -1.24 15.12
CA LEU A 12 -5.52 -0.89 14.37
C LEU A 12 -4.31 -1.71 14.82
N ALA A 13 -4.04 -1.75 16.13
CA ALA A 13 -2.94 -2.53 16.68
C ALA A 13 -3.15 -4.05 16.53
N ALA A 14 -4.41 -4.51 16.57
CA ALA A 14 -4.74 -5.92 16.35
C ALA A 14 -4.52 -6.35 14.90
N ALA A 15 -4.87 -5.52 13.91
CA ALA A 15 -4.57 -5.74 12.50
C ALA A 15 -3.06 -5.83 12.26
N ALA A 16 -2.30 -4.86 12.81
CA ALA A 16 -0.84 -4.86 12.72
C ALA A 16 -0.20 -6.14 13.28
N ARG A 17 -0.63 -6.58 14.48
CA ARG A 17 -0.16 -7.83 15.08
C ARG A 17 -0.58 -9.05 14.25
N ALA A 18 -1.80 -9.07 13.71
CA ALA A 18 -2.26 -10.16 12.88
C ALA A 18 -1.44 -10.29 11.60
N LEU A 19 -1.14 -9.19 10.93
CA LEU A 19 -0.26 -9.15 9.75
C LEU A 19 1.16 -9.60 10.09
N GLY A 20 1.73 -9.10 11.20
CA GLY A 20 3.07 -9.49 11.65
C GLY A 20 3.17 -11.00 11.97
N ARG A 21 2.16 -11.55 12.64
CA ARG A 21 2.06 -13.01 12.89
C ARG A 21 1.90 -13.79 11.60
N PHE A 22 1.01 -13.35 10.71
CA PHE A 22 0.80 -13.98 9.41
C PHE A 22 2.12 -14.10 8.64
N HIS A 23 2.84 -12.99 8.47
CA HIS A 23 4.14 -12.99 7.81
C HIS A 23 5.17 -13.88 8.52
N ARG A 24 5.30 -13.78 9.86
CA ARG A 24 6.28 -14.59 10.61
C ARG A 24 6.02 -16.07 10.47
N THR A 25 4.75 -16.48 10.57
CA THR A 25 4.34 -17.89 10.47
C THR A 25 4.54 -18.44 9.07
N THR A 26 4.35 -17.62 8.03
CA THR A 26 4.49 -18.07 6.64
C THR A 26 5.90 -17.92 6.07
N ALA A 27 6.78 -17.16 6.74
CA ALA A 27 8.17 -16.94 6.31
C ALA A 27 8.97 -18.22 5.98
N PRO A 28 8.90 -19.31 6.77
CA PRO A 28 9.64 -20.54 6.45
C PRO A 28 8.94 -21.43 5.41
N LEU A 29 7.71 -21.08 4.97
CA LEU A 29 6.97 -21.91 4.05
C LEU A 29 7.51 -21.76 2.62
N THR A 30 7.77 -22.91 2.00
CA THR A 30 8.01 -23.02 0.57
C THR A 30 6.81 -23.74 -0.03
N LEU A 31 5.96 -22.99 -0.74
CA LEU A 31 4.80 -23.56 -1.40
C LEU A 31 5.17 -23.98 -2.83
N PRO A 32 4.76 -25.19 -3.28
CA PRO A 32 4.93 -25.57 -4.67
C PRO A 32 4.01 -24.73 -5.56
N GLY A 33 4.55 -24.26 -6.68
CA GLY A 33 3.82 -23.46 -7.67
C GLY A 33 4.13 -21.97 -7.61
N CYS A 34 3.99 -21.32 -8.76
CA CYS A 34 4.04 -19.87 -8.89
C CYS A 34 2.79 -19.42 -9.66
N LYS A 35 2.35 -18.18 -9.43
CA LYS A 35 1.36 -17.58 -10.33
C LYS A 35 2.01 -17.44 -11.70
N PRO A 36 1.35 -17.86 -12.79
CA PRO A 36 1.97 -17.85 -14.12
C PRO A 36 2.01 -16.44 -14.72
N TRP A 37 1.42 -15.45 -14.05
CA TRP A 37 1.48 -14.04 -14.42
C TRP A 37 2.36 -13.26 -13.43
N ALA A 38 3.11 -12.29 -13.97
CA ALA A 38 3.86 -11.34 -13.16
C ALA A 38 2.92 -10.51 -12.28
N ARG A 39 3.45 -9.99 -11.16
CA ARG A 39 2.72 -9.02 -10.36
C ARG A 39 2.53 -7.76 -11.21
N GLU A 40 1.29 -7.41 -11.52
CA GLU A 40 0.91 -6.19 -12.25
C GLU A 40 1.40 -4.90 -11.55
N HIS A 41 1.78 -5.02 -10.28
CA HIS A 41 2.11 -3.93 -9.38
C HIS A 41 3.58 -3.47 -9.45
N ARG A 42 4.35 -3.90 -10.46
CA ARG A 42 5.73 -3.43 -10.68
C ARG A 42 5.71 -2.01 -11.21
N ILE A 43 6.47 -1.12 -10.58
CA ILE A 43 6.50 0.30 -10.96
C ILE A 43 6.79 0.53 -12.45
N GLU A 44 7.64 -0.28 -13.07
CA GLU A 44 8.00 -0.13 -14.48
C GLU A 44 6.80 -0.37 -15.39
N ALA A 45 6.02 -1.42 -15.14
CA ALA A 45 4.80 -1.73 -15.88
C ALA A 45 3.70 -0.68 -15.66
N MET A 46 3.59 -0.16 -14.43
CA MET A 46 2.63 0.90 -14.09
C MET A 46 2.98 2.22 -14.76
N ARG A 47 4.28 2.59 -14.79
CA ARG A 47 4.79 3.74 -15.54
C ARG A 47 4.44 3.62 -17.02
N ASP A 48 4.72 2.47 -17.63
CA ASP A 48 4.48 2.26 -19.07
C ASP A 48 2.97 2.33 -19.38
N THR A 49 2.14 1.69 -18.55
CA THR A 49 0.67 1.77 -18.65
C THR A 49 0.18 3.22 -18.59
N LEU A 50 0.73 4.02 -17.67
CA LEU A 50 0.34 5.42 -17.52
C LEU A 50 0.83 6.27 -18.70
N ALA A 51 2.06 6.06 -19.18
CA ALA A 51 2.60 6.76 -20.34
C ALA A 51 1.77 6.50 -21.60
N GLU A 52 1.40 5.24 -21.85
CA GLU A 52 0.51 4.85 -22.95
C GLU A 52 -0.87 5.53 -22.81
N ALA A 53 -1.46 5.49 -21.62
CA ALA A 53 -2.74 6.15 -21.38
C ALA A 53 -2.70 7.67 -21.64
N LEU A 54 -1.62 8.36 -21.26
CA LEU A 54 -1.47 9.81 -21.48
C LEU A 54 -1.23 10.20 -22.94
N ALA A 55 -0.71 9.27 -23.75
CA ALA A 55 -0.56 9.47 -25.19
C ALA A 55 -1.91 9.44 -25.92
N ASP A 56 -2.83 8.56 -25.47
CA ASP A 56 -4.12 8.34 -26.13
C ASP A 56 -5.25 9.24 -25.61
N LEU A 57 -5.17 9.68 -24.36
CA LEU A 57 -6.22 10.48 -23.73
C LEU A 57 -6.23 11.92 -24.27
N PRO A 58 -7.39 12.57 -24.40
CA PRO A 58 -7.49 13.95 -24.84
C PRO A 58 -6.88 14.92 -23.83
N ASP A 59 -6.67 16.17 -24.24
CA ASP A 59 -6.24 17.20 -23.31
C ASP A 59 -7.36 17.56 -22.32
N SER A 60 -6.98 17.88 -21.08
CA SER A 60 -7.92 18.13 -19.97
C SER A 60 -7.24 18.95 -18.86
N PRO A 61 -8.01 19.61 -17.98
CA PRO A 61 -7.47 20.31 -16.81
C PRO A 61 -6.61 19.42 -15.90
N GLU A 62 -6.84 18.10 -15.91
CA GLU A 62 -6.12 17.11 -15.11
C GLU A 62 -4.74 16.72 -15.71
N ARG A 63 -4.47 17.04 -16.99
CA ARG A 63 -3.24 16.60 -17.67
C ARG A 63 -1.95 17.01 -16.94
N PRO A 64 -1.78 18.25 -16.42
CA PRO A 64 -0.57 18.62 -15.69
C PRO A 64 -0.31 17.74 -14.46
N ASP A 65 -1.36 17.42 -13.69
CA ASP A 65 -1.25 16.56 -12.52
C ASP A 65 -0.99 15.10 -12.90
N ALA A 66 -1.58 14.64 -14.01
CA ALA A 66 -1.32 13.30 -14.53
C ALA A 66 0.13 13.14 -15.01
N LEU A 67 0.69 14.16 -15.67
CA LEU A 67 2.12 14.21 -16.02
C LEU A 67 3.01 14.23 -14.77
N ALA A 68 2.60 14.91 -13.70
CA ALA A 68 3.33 14.87 -12.43
C ALA A 68 3.33 13.47 -11.81
N MET A 69 2.21 12.73 -11.89
CA MET A 69 2.15 11.33 -11.44
C MET A 69 3.01 10.40 -12.30
N LEU A 70 3.07 10.62 -13.62
CA LEU A 70 3.97 9.88 -14.50
C LEU A 70 5.45 10.14 -14.14
N ALA A 71 5.82 11.41 -13.95
CA ALA A 71 7.18 11.78 -13.54
C ALA A 71 7.57 11.14 -12.19
N ALA A 72 6.63 11.05 -11.25
CA ALA A 72 6.84 10.33 -9.99
C ALA A 72 7.05 8.83 -10.20
N ALA A 73 6.30 8.20 -11.11
CA ALA A 73 6.49 6.79 -11.46
C ALA A 73 7.85 6.55 -12.15
N GLU A 74 8.30 7.45 -13.02
CA GLU A 74 9.62 7.41 -13.66
C GLU A 74 10.77 7.57 -12.66
N GLU A 75 10.62 8.47 -11.69
CA GLU A 75 11.57 8.63 -10.59
C GLU A 75 11.61 7.38 -9.71
N LEU A 76 10.46 6.87 -9.29
CA LEU A 76 10.38 5.65 -8.49
C LEU A 76 10.93 4.42 -9.23
N SER A 77 10.78 4.36 -10.55
CA SER A 77 11.36 3.30 -11.39
C SER A 77 12.89 3.26 -11.36
N ARG A 78 13.55 4.34 -10.92
CA ARG A 78 15.01 4.40 -10.75
C ARG A 78 15.47 4.00 -9.34
N ALA A 79 14.53 3.79 -8.41
CA ALA A 79 14.83 3.31 -7.06
C ALA A 79 15.21 1.81 -7.08
N PRO A 80 15.94 1.31 -6.08
CA PRO A 80 16.42 -0.08 -6.02
C PRO A 80 15.33 -1.11 -5.67
N LEU A 81 14.07 -0.88 -6.08
CA LEU A 81 12.92 -1.75 -5.79
C LEU A 81 13.17 -3.19 -6.27
N GLY A 82 13.72 -3.38 -7.47
CA GLY A 82 14.07 -4.70 -7.99
C GLY A 82 15.05 -5.46 -7.08
N SER A 83 16.17 -4.83 -6.71
CA SER A 83 17.13 -5.43 -5.80
C SER A 83 16.57 -5.68 -4.40
N TRP A 84 15.67 -4.82 -3.90
CA TRP A 84 14.98 -5.06 -2.64
C TRP A 84 14.00 -6.23 -2.71
N VAL A 85 13.31 -6.40 -3.84
CA VAL A 85 12.45 -7.58 -4.08
C VAL A 85 13.24 -8.88 -3.97
N GLU A 86 14.50 -8.89 -4.42
CA GLU A 86 15.35 -10.08 -4.38
C GLU A 86 16.03 -10.32 -3.03
N SER A 87 16.33 -9.26 -2.27
CA SER A 87 17.22 -9.35 -1.09
C SER A 87 16.54 -9.16 0.26
N LEU A 88 15.37 -8.50 0.31
CA LEU A 88 14.69 -8.24 1.58
C LEU A 88 14.03 -9.50 2.17
N PRO A 89 13.88 -9.57 3.51
CA PRO A 89 13.13 -10.64 4.16
C PRO A 89 11.75 -10.83 3.55
N SER A 90 11.52 -12.02 3.02
CA SER A 90 10.29 -12.37 2.32
C SER A 90 9.42 -13.31 3.13
N ALA A 91 8.11 -13.14 3.02
CA ALA A 91 7.09 -14.01 3.59
C ALA A 91 6.07 -14.35 2.50
N ILE A 92 5.07 -15.16 2.85
CA ILE A 92 3.84 -15.14 2.07
C ILE A 92 3.10 -13.86 2.48
N ILE A 93 2.98 -12.92 1.56
CA ILE A 93 2.21 -11.68 1.73
C ILE A 93 0.78 -11.90 1.26
N HIS A 94 -0.18 -11.17 1.83
CA HIS A 94 -1.58 -11.15 1.40
C HIS A 94 -1.72 -10.50 0.03
N GLY A 95 -1.04 -9.38 -0.19
CA GLY A 95 -1.06 -8.62 -1.44
C GLY A 95 -2.29 -7.73 -1.66
N ASP A 96 -3.19 -7.67 -0.67
CA ASP A 96 -4.37 -6.78 -0.61
C ASP A 96 -4.84 -6.64 0.85
N TYR A 97 -3.90 -6.34 1.77
CA TYR A 97 -4.19 -6.33 3.21
C TYR A 97 -4.81 -4.99 3.63
N THR A 98 -6.12 -4.87 3.41
CA THR A 98 -6.90 -3.66 3.67
C THR A 98 -8.02 -3.90 4.70
N PRO A 99 -8.64 -2.85 5.27
CA PRO A 99 -9.77 -2.97 6.19
C PRO A 99 -10.96 -3.78 5.66
N ALA A 100 -11.14 -3.86 4.34
CA ALA A 100 -12.20 -4.65 3.73
C ALA A 100 -12.00 -6.16 3.92
N ASN A 101 -10.74 -6.60 4.01
CA ASN A 101 -10.34 -8.01 4.04
C ASN A 101 -10.05 -8.52 5.47
N VAL A 102 -10.24 -7.67 6.49
CA VAL A 102 -9.99 -8.02 7.89
C VAL A 102 -11.24 -7.80 8.73
N LEU A 103 -11.78 -8.88 9.28
CA LEU A 103 -12.93 -8.80 10.17
C LEU A 103 -12.54 -9.04 11.63
N PHE A 104 -13.24 -8.35 12.52
CA PHE A 104 -12.93 -8.29 13.94
C PHE A 104 -13.96 -9.05 14.79
N ARG A 105 -13.50 -9.49 15.96
CA ARG A 105 -14.30 -9.95 17.09
C ARG A 105 -13.95 -9.06 18.28
N GLY A 106 -14.74 -8.01 18.49
CA GLY A 106 -14.39 -6.93 19.41
C GLY A 106 -13.12 -6.22 18.95
N ASP A 107 -12.12 -6.14 19.82
CA ASP A 107 -10.82 -5.51 19.53
C ASP A 107 -9.76 -6.47 18.97
N SER A 108 -10.15 -7.72 18.66
CA SER A 108 -9.26 -8.74 18.10
C SER A 108 -9.60 -9.03 16.65
N VAL A 109 -8.58 -9.36 15.83
CA VAL A 109 -8.82 -9.89 14.48
C VAL A 109 -9.44 -11.28 14.60
N GLY A 110 -10.62 -11.46 14.01
CA GLY A 110 -11.32 -12.73 13.99
C GLY A 110 -11.18 -13.49 12.67
N GLY A 111 -10.77 -12.83 11.58
CA GLY A 111 -10.44 -13.47 10.31
C GLY A 111 -9.79 -12.51 9.31
N ILE A 112 -8.97 -13.07 8.42
CA ILE A 112 -8.39 -12.43 7.23
C ILE A 112 -8.93 -13.18 6.02
N PHE A 113 -9.37 -12.48 4.99
CA PHE A 113 -10.11 -13.02 3.83
C PHE A 113 -9.52 -12.51 2.52
N ASP A 114 -9.90 -13.15 1.40
CA ASP A 114 -9.48 -12.78 0.04
C ASP A 114 -7.96 -12.91 -0.23
N PHE A 115 -7.49 -14.16 -0.34
CA PHE A 115 -6.09 -14.47 -0.61
C PHE A 115 -5.75 -14.55 -2.11
N ASP A 116 -6.58 -13.99 -3.00
CA ASP A 116 -6.37 -14.12 -4.45
C ASP A 116 -5.07 -13.43 -4.92
N TRP A 117 -4.54 -12.49 -4.13
CA TRP A 117 -3.28 -11.78 -4.40
C TRP A 117 -2.07 -12.35 -3.66
N VAL A 118 -2.26 -13.43 -2.90
CA VAL A 118 -1.21 -14.03 -2.06
C VAL A 118 0.02 -14.45 -2.88
N SER A 119 1.22 -14.14 -2.40
CA SER A 119 2.46 -14.53 -3.09
C SER A 119 3.68 -14.44 -2.16
N ARG A 120 4.80 -15.05 -2.56
CA ARG A 120 6.06 -14.95 -1.80
C ARG A 120 6.85 -13.72 -2.22
N GLN A 121 6.94 -12.71 -1.36
CA GLN A 121 7.55 -11.40 -1.65
C GLN A 121 8.08 -10.73 -0.37
N PRO A 122 8.83 -9.61 -0.46
CA PRO A 122 9.17 -8.81 0.70
C PRO A 122 7.92 -8.43 1.49
N ARG A 123 7.93 -8.71 2.78
CA ARG A 123 6.78 -8.45 3.67
C ARG A 123 6.48 -6.96 3.86
N VAL A 124 7.46 -6.09 3.55
CA VAL A 124 7.31 -4.64 3.59
C VAL A 124 6.31 -4.10 2.58
N ILE A 125 6.00 -4.84 1.52
CA ILE A 125 5.00 -4.43 0.53
C ILE A 125 3.60 -4.39 1.17
N ASP A 126 3.22 -5.49 1.83
CA ASP A 126 1.96 -5.57 2.59
C ASP A 126 1.94 -4.57 3.76
N LEU A 127 3.07 -4.39 4.45
CA LEU A 127 3.14 -3.41 5.54
C LEU A 127 2.92 -1.97 5.04
N GLY A 128 3.50 -1.62 3.89
CA GLY A 128 3.32 -0.29 3.29
C GLY A 128 1.87 -0.04 2.88
N GLU A 129 1.23 -1.03 2.28
CA GLU A 129 -0.20 -0.98 1.96
C GLU A 129 -1.06 -0.85 3.23
N ALA A 130 -0.82 -1.69 4.22
CA ALA A 130 -1.57 -1.68 5.47
C ALA A 130 -1.46 -0.33 6.19
N LEU A 131 -0.30 0.34 6.16
CA LEU A 131 -0.16 1.70 6.71
C LEU A 131 -1.06 2.70 5.99
N ILE A 132 -1.11 2.67 4.65
CA ILE A 132 -1.97 3.55 3.86
C ILE A 132 -3.45 3.35 4.21
N PHE A 133 -3.89 2.11 4.37
CA PHE A 133 -5.32 1.81 4.50
C PHE A 133 -5.84 1.72 5.94
N PHE A 134 -5.00 1.33 6.91
CA PHE A 134 -5.41 1.26 8.32
C PHE A 134 -5.00 2.49 9.13
N ALA A 135 -3.79 3.01 8.91
CA ALA A 135 -3.21 4.02 9.77
C ALA A 135 -3.56 5.44 9.31
N PHE A 136 -3.66 5.70 8.02
CA PHE A 136 -3.96 7.03 7.51
C PHE A 136 -5.45 7.33 7.46
N THR A 137 -5.79 8.62 7.60
CA THR A 137 -7.17 9.08 7.76
C THR A 137 -7.76 9.42 6.41
N ARG A 138 -9.00 9.01 6.18
CA ARG A 138 -9.79 9.34 4.99
C ARG A 138 -10.88 10.33 5.35
N ARG A 139 -11.29 11.15 4.38
CA ARG A 139 -12.31 12.19 4.60
C ARG A 139 -13.66 11.53 4.89
N ASP A 140 -14.02 10.56 4.07
CA ASP A 140 -15.32 9.90 4.10
C ASP A 140 -15.15 8.41 4.44
N PRO A 141 -16.15 7.78 5.08
CA PRO A 141 -16.19 6.33 5.22
C PRO A 141 -16.05 5.63 3.85
N ILE A 142 -15.38 4.47 3.84
CA ILE A 142 -15.26 3.66 2.63
C ILE A 142 -16.60 2.97 2.34
N ASP A 143 -17.21 3.33 1.22
CA ASP A 143 -18.17 2.53 0.47
C ASP A 143 -17.41 1.52 -0.41
N PRO A 144 -17.61 0.20 -0.23
CA PRO A 144 -16.95 -0.83 -1.03
C PRO A 144 -17.46 -0.94 -2.47
N ASP A 145 -18.65 -0.40 -2.77
CA ASP A 145 -19.28 -0.51 -4.10
C ASP A 145 -18.98 0.70 -5.01
N ASP A 146 -18.24 1.70 -4.50
CA ASP A 146 -17.84 2.90 -5.24
C ASP A 146 -16.31 3.02 -5.37
N ILE A 147 -15.83 2.99 -6.62
CA ILE A 147 -14.39 3.15 -6.91
C ILE A 147 -13.85 4.49 -6.43
N TRP A 148 -14.62 5.58 -6.49
CA TRP A 148 -14.18 6.91 -6.05
C TRP A 148 -13.96 6.94 -4.54
N SER A 149 -14.88 6.34 -3.79
CA SER A 149 -14.73 6.09 -2.36
C SER A 149 -13.49 5.23 -2.06
N LEU A 150 -13.29 4.12 -2.76
CA LEU A 150 -12.16 3.21 -2.52
C LEU A 150 -10.79 3.86 -2.72
N VAL A 151 -10.67 4.71 -3.75
CA VAL A 151 -9.40 5.36 -4.07
C VAL A 151 -9.29 6.79 -3.56
N GLN A 152 -10.24 7.30 -2.78
CA GLN A 152 -10.19 8.66 -2.23
C GLN A 152 -8.85 8.96 -1.57
N GLY A 153 -8.45 10.23 -1.54
CA GLY A 153 -7.21 10.64 -0.88
C GLY A 153 -7.22 10.34 0.63
N TRP A 154 -6.03 10.40 1.23
CA TRP A 154 -5.84 10.22 2.65
C TRP A 154 -4.89 11.28 3.20
N ALA A 155 -4.99 11.53 4.51
CA ALA A 155 -4.09 12.38 5.26
C ALA A 155 -3.25 11.53 6.22
N PRO A 156 -1.96 11.85 6.40
CA PRO A 156 -1.10 11.11 7.30
C PRO A 156 -1.54 11.27 8.76
N ASP A 157 -1.57 10.16 9.50
CA ASP A 157 -1.64 10.14 10.97
C ASP A 157 -0.38 9.42 11.48
N LEU A 158 0.58 10.20 11.95
CA LEU A 158 1.89 9.68 12.39
C LEU A 158 1.79 8.88 13.70
N ASP A 159 0.80 9.19 14.55
CA ASP A 159 0.58 8.45 15.79
C ASP A 159 -0.05 7.08 15.49
N ALA A 160 -0.98 7.02 14.53
CA ALA A 160 -1.49 5.77 14.00
C ALA A 160 -0.38 4.92 13.40
N ALA A 161 0.44 5.53 12.53
CA ALA A 161 1.53 4.83 11.85
C ALA A 161 2.54 4.29 12.87
N ARG A 162 2.88 5.07 13.90
CA ARG A 162 3.74 4.63 15.00
C ARG A 162 3.15 3.44 15.74
N ALA A 163 1.87 3.52 16.09
CA ALA A 163 1.17 2.44 16.80
C ALA A 163 1.09 1.15 15.95
N PHE A 164 0.80 1.28 14.65
CA PHE A 164 0.76 0.16 13.72
C PHE A 164 2.15 -0.49 13.59
N LEU A 165 3.18 0.31 13.33
CA LEU A 165 4.56 -0.16 13.20
C LEU A 165 5.05 -0.86 14.47
N ALA A 166 4.84 -0.26 15.65
CA ALA A 166 5.22 -0.87 16.92
C ALA A 166 4.52 -2.23 17.14
N ALA A 167 3.20 -2.28 16.89
CA ALA A 167 2.42 -3.51 17.04
C ALA A 167 2.82 -4.61 16.04
N TYR A 168 3.17 -4.24 14.81
CA TYR A 168 3.67 -5.18 13.81
C TYR A 168 5.08 -5.70 14.17
N GLN A 169 5.99 -4.79 14.57
CA GLN A 169 7.37 -5.13 14.89
C GLN A 169 7.52 -5.96 16.17
N ALA A 170 6.57 -5.85 17.11
CA ALA A 170 6.50 -6.74 18.27
C ALA A 170 6.33 -8.22 17.88
N GLU A 171 5.75 -8.50 16.70
CA GLU A 171 5.64 -9.85 16.17
C GLU A 171 6.87 -10.24 15.34
N TRP A 172 7.34 -9.33 14.47
CA TRP A 172 8.55 -9.57 13.70
C TRP A 172 9.26 -8.24 13.37
N PRO A 173 10.39 -7.93 14.06
CA PRO A 173 11.11 -6.66 13.88
C PRO A 173 11.59 -6.43 12.46
N LEU A 174 11.54 -5.19 11.97
CA LEU A 174 12.08 -4.81 10.66
C LEU A 174 13.60 -4.73 10.70
N THR A 175 14.24 -5.11 9.61
CA THR A 175 15.64 -4.76 9.36
C THR A 175 15.76 -3.28 8.99
N ARG A 176 16.98 -2.74 9.05
CA ARG A 176 17.25 -1.36 8.61
C ARG A 176 16.94 -1.14 7.13
N GLU A 177 17.23 -2.13 6.29
CA GLU A 177 16.94 -2.07 4.85
C GLU A 177 15.43 -2.13 4.58
N GLU A 178 14.69 -2.96 5.31
CA GLU A 178 13.21 -2.96 5.25
C GLU A 178 12.62 -1.60 5.62
N ALA A 179 13.12 -0.97 6.68
CA ALA A 179 12.67 0.36 7.09
C ALA A 179 12.97 1.44 6.04
N ARG A 180 14.14 1.36 5.37
CA ARG A 180 14.52 2.26 4.27
C ARG A 180 13.67 2.06 3.01
N ALA A 181 13.30 0.80 2.71
CA ALA A 181 12.52 0.46 1.54
C ALA A 181 11.03 0.77 1.69
N LEU A 182 10.50 0.74 2.91
CA LEU A 182 9.08 0.91 3.22
C LEU A 182 8.43 2.14 2.53
N PRO A 183 9.00 3.36 2.57
CA PRO A 183 8.38 4.52 1.93
C PRO A 183 8.28 4.39 0.41
N TYR A 184 9.21 3.68 -0.24
CA TYR A 184 9.19 3.45 -1.68
C TYR A 184 8.09 2.47 -2.08
N PHE A 185 7.90 1.39 -1.31
CA PHE A 185 6.78 0.46 -1.53
C PHE A 185 5.43 1.12 -1.24
N MET A 186 5.33 2.04 -0.27
CA MET A 186 4.12 2.84 -0.06
C MET A 186 3.79 3.70 -1.29
N ARG A 187 4.81 4.31 -1.93
CA ARG A 187 4.63 5.08 -3.17
C ARG A 187 4.20 4.19 -4.33
N GLU A 188 4.83 3.03 -4.49
CA GLU A 188 4.47 2.04 -5.51
C GLU A 188 3.01 1.59 -5.34
N THR A 189 2.61 1.24 -4.11
CA THR A 189 1.22 0.89 -3.79
C THR A 189 0.25 2.01 -4.14
N TRP A 190 0.52 3.25 -3.71
CA TRP A 190 -0.39 4.36 -3.96
C TRP A 190 -0.54 4.68 -5.44
N LEU A 191 0.56 4.76 -6.19
CA LEU A 191 0.52 4.91 -7.66
C LEU A 191 -0.30 3.79 -8.30
N GLY A 192 -0.06 2.54 -7.88
CA GLY A 192 -0.77 1.39 -8.41
C GLY A 192 -2.27 1.43 -8.15
N VAL A 193 -2.70 1.84 -6.95
CA VAL A 193 -4.12 2.02 -6.63
C VAL A 193 -4.78 2.99 -7.60
N ARG A 194 -4.13 4.12 -7.87
CA ARG A 194 -4.66 5.18 -8.74
C ARG A 194 -4.67 4.78 -10.21
N ILE A 195 -3.59 4.17 -10.71
CA ILE A 195 -3.48 3.73 -12.11
C ILE A 195 -4.49 2.61 -12.41
N ARG A 196 -4.68 1.66 -11.49
CA ARG A 196 -5.68 0.59 -11.69
C ARG A 196 -7.12 1.11 -11.68
N ALA A 197 -7.42 2.14 -10.89
CA ALA A 197 -8.74 2.76 -10.85
C ALA A 197 -9.19 3.32 -12.21
N MET A 198 -8.25 3.76 -13.05
CA MET A 198 -8.53 4.22 -14.42
C MET A 198 -9.26 3.17 -15.26
N ARG A 199 -9.06 1.87 -14.99
CA ARG A 199 -9.71 0.78 -15.73
C ARG A 199 -11.16 0.54 -15.30
N LYS A 200 -11.57 1.15 -14.18
CA LYS A 200 -12.89 0.98 -13.56
C LYS A 200 -13.85 2.12 -13.91
N VAL A 201 -13.41 3.10 -14.71
CA VAL A 201 -14.19 4.26 -15.13
C VAL A 201 -14.18 4.44 -16.65
N PRO A 202 -15.17 5.17 -17.21
CA PRO A 202 -15.16 5.60 -18.60
C PRO A 202 -13.90 6.41 -18.96
N THR A 203 -13.53 6.42 -20.24
CA THR A 203 -12.29 7.05 -20.74
C THR A 203 -12.16 8.51 -20.33
N GLU A 204 -13.25 9.27 -20.40
CA GLU A 204 -13.36 10.69 -20.04
C GLU A 204 -13.08 10.96 -18.55
N GLU A 205 -13.26 9.97 -17.68
CA GLU A 205 -13.06 10.08 -16.23
C GLU A 205 -11.67 9.60 -15.77
N ARG A 206 -10.87 9.00 -16.67
CA ARG A 206 -9.61 8.33 -16.31
C ARG A 206 -8.59 9.28 -15.70
N LEU A 207 -8.41 10.47 -16.26
CA LEU A 207 -7.46 11.43 -15.71
C LEU A 207 -7.95 12.01 -14.39
N ARG A 208 -9.27 12.19 -14.24
CA ARG A 208 -9.86 12.65 -12.98
C ARG A 208 -9.70 11.62 -11.88
N ILE A 209 -10.01 10.35 -12.11
CA ILE A 209 -9.81 9.31 -11.08
C ILE A 209 -8.34 9.00 -10.82
N LEU A 210 -7.44 9.33 -11.74
CA LEU A 210 -6.01 9.24 -11.49
C LEU A 210 -5.56 10.36 -10.54
N THR A 211 -5.95 11.60 -10.82
CA THR A 211 -5.37 12.81 -10.23
C THR A 211 -6.14 13.37 -9.03
N GLN A 212 -7.47 13.36 -9.06
CA GLN A 212 -8.32 13.95 -8.02
C GLN A 212 -8.10 13.27 -6.67
N ASP A 213 -7.57 14.00 -5.69
CA ASP A 213 -7.15 13.49 -4.38
C ASP A 213 -6.00 12.45 -4.43
N GLY A 214 -5.46 12.15 -5.62
CA GLY A 214 -4.38 11.21 -5.87
C GLY A 214 -2.99 11.83 -5.69
N LEU A 215 -2.80 13.06 -6.17
CA LEU A 215 -1.50 13.72 -6.15
C LEU A 215 -1.04 14.20 -4.76
N PRO A 216 -1.91 14.75 -3.88
CA PRO A 216 -1.46 15.22 -2.56
C PRO A 216 -0.84 14.12 -1.68
N PRO A 217 -1.43 12.91 -1.57
CA PRO A 217 -0.80 11.83 -0.78
C PRO A 217 0.52 11.33 -1.38
N LEU A 218 0.62 11.26 -2.72
CA LEU A 218 1.87 10.90 -3.41
C LEU A 218 2.99 11.89 -3.08
N ARG A 219 2.70 13.19 -3.22
CA ARG A 219 3.65 14.26 -2.88
C ARG A 219 4.03 14.27 -1.40
N TRP A 220 3.14 13.85 -0.51
CA TRP A 220 3.46 13.70 0.89
C TRP A 220 4.45 12.55 1.12
N LEU A 221 4.22 11.38 0.51
CA LEU A 221 5.14 10.23 0.59
C LEU A 221 6.55 10.60 0.09
N GLU A 222 6.64 11.33 -1.03
CA GLU A 222 7.90 11.81 -1.61
C GLU A 222 8.72 12.66 -0.64
N ARG A 223 8.07 13.58 0.08
CA ARG A 223 8.74 14.45 1.06
C ARG A 223 9.00 13.76 2.40
N SER A 224 8.38 12.60 2.64
CA SER A 224 8.38 11.94 3.96
C SER A 224 9.20 10.66 3.99
N VAL A 225 10.05 10.41 2.99
CA VAL A 225 10.89 9.19 2.91
C VAL A 225 11.71 9.00 4.19
N GLU A 226 12.50 9.99 4.59
CA GLU A 226 13.34 9.91 5.80
C GLU A 226 12.51 9.83 7.09
N LEU A 227 11.37 10.53 7.13
CA LEU A 227 10.46 10.51 8.26
C LEU A 227 9.88 9.12 8.48
N LEU A 228 9.36 8.48 7.44
CA LEU A 228 8.75 7.15 7.49
C LEU A 228 9.79 6.07 7.79
N ALA A 229 10.98 6.16 7.17
CA ALA A 229 12.08 5.25 7.49
C ALA A 229 12.52 5.39 8.96
N GLY A 230 12.67 6.62 9.46
CA GLY A 230 12.99 6.89 10.86
C GLY A 230 11.91 6.41 11.83
N LEU A 231 10.63 6.52 11.46
CA LEU A 231 9.51 6.00 12.24
C LEU A 231 9.57 4.48 12.38
N ALA A 232 9.86 3.77 11.28
CA ALA A 232 10.02 2.31 11.28
C ALA A 232 11.24 1.87 12.11
N LEU A 233 12.36 2.61 12.06
CA LEU A 233 13.56 2.31 12.84
C LEU A 233 13.39 2.51 14.35
N THR A 234 12.68 3.56 14.76
CA THR A 234 12.54 3.95 16.19
C THR A 234 11.46 3.17 16.93
N THR A 235 10.56 2.49 16.22
CA THR A 235 9.49 1.68 16.83
C THR A 235 9.92 0.26 17.20
N ALA A 236 11.17 -0.13 16.88
CA ALA A 236 11.75 -1.42 17.28
C ALA A 236 12.33 -1.43 18.70
N THR A 237 12.48 -0.26 19.35
CA THR A 237 13.14 -0.10 20.65
C THR A 237 12.18 0.15 21.83
N GLY A 238 10.90 -0.18 21.67
CA GLY A 238 9.86 -0.01 22.70
C GLY A 238 9.41 -1.32 23.32
#